data_AF-A0A967SW23-F1
#
_entry.id   AF-A0A967SW23-F1
#
_cell.length_a   1.000
_cell.length_b   1.000
_cell.length_c   1.000
_cell.angle_alpha   90.00
_cell.angle_beta   90.00
_cell.angle_gamma   90.00
#
_symmetry.space_group_name_H-M   'P 1'
#
loop_
_entity.id
_entity.type
_entity.pdbx_description
1 polymer ?
#
loop_
_entity_poly.entity_id
_entity_poly.type
_entity_poly.pdbx_seq_one_letter_code
_entity_poly.pdbx_strand_id
1 'polypeptide(L)' 'MRKVEAFFSVWLDRLSEYLAGRKGLLPLLGTALIILNLIFAILFPGAYITRIDLLLHLGLVVTIFGLVLARAL' A
#
# COMPACT_ATOMS: atom_id res chain seq x y z
N MET A 1 -7.23 -26.21 3.63
CA MET A 1 -7.25 -24.74 3.77
C MET A 1 -6.09 -24.20 4.64
N ARG A 2 -4.85 -24.73 4.54
CA ARG A 2 -3.69 -24.31 5.38
C ARG A 2 -2.53 -23.62 4.63
N LYS A 3 -2.52 -23.64 3.30
CA LYS A 3 -1.41 -23.09 2.50
C LYS A 3 -1.45 -21.57 2.32
N VAL A 4 -2.64 -20.97 2.38
CA VAL A 4 -2.83 -19.52 2.17
C VAL A 4 -2.30 -18.72 3.37
N GLU A 5 -2.55 -19.21 4.59
CA GLU A 5 -2.09 -18.54 5.82
C GLU A 5 -0.56 -18.48 5.90
N ALA A 6 0.13 -19.58 5.56
CA ALA A 6 1.59 -19.64 5.57
C ALA A 6 2.24 -18.72 4.51
N PHE A 7 1.60 -18.56 3.35
CA PHE A 7 2.09 -17.64 2.33
C PHE A 7 1.90 -16.18 2.76
N PHE A 8 0.75 -15.88 3.39
CA PHE A 8 0.46 -14.56 3.94
C PHE A 8 1.44 -14.19 5.04
N SER A 9 1.72 -15.10 5.99
CA SER A 9 2.65 -14.81 7.10
C SER A 9 4.10 -14.67 6.64
N VAL A 10 4.58 -15.47 5.68
CA VAL A 10 5.94 -15.30 5.14
C VAL A 10 6.08 -13.98 4.35
N TRP A 11 5.04 -13.58 3.62
CA TRP A 11 5.02 -12.26 2.97
C TRP A 11 4.96 -11.13 3.98
N LEU A 12 4.18 -11.28 5.05
CA LEU A 12 4.08 -10.31 6.13
C LEU A 12 5.39 -10.19 6.91
N ASP A 13 6.06 -11.30 7.22
CA ASP A 13 7.33 -11.31 7.93
C ASP A 13 8.43 -10.63 7.13
N ARG A 14 8.51 -10.91 5.82
CA ARG A 14 9.47 -10.21 4.94
C ARG A 14 9.14 -8.73 4.79
N LEU A 15 7.86 -8.37 4.68
CA LEU A 15 7.41 -6.98 4.70
C LEU A 15 7.78 -6.31 6.03
N SER A 16 7.59 -6.99 7.15
CA SER A 16 7.86 -6.51 8.50
C SER A 16 9.36 -6.32 8.74
N GLU A 17 10.22 -7.25 8.30
CA GLU A 17 11.68 -7.11 8.30
C GLU A 17 12.16 -5.94 7.42
N TYR A 18 11.55 -5.76 6.24
CA TYR A 18 11.87 -4.66 5.34
C TYR A 18 11.39 -3.29 5.88
N LEU A 19 10.28 -3.30 6.63
CA LEU A 19 9.74 -2.14 7.35
C LEU A 19 10.56 -1.78 8.58
N ALA A 20 11.05 -2.78 9.32
CA ALA A 20 11.83 -2.59 10.55
C ALA A 20 13.14 -1.81 10.28
N GLY A 21 13.73 -1.97 9.09
CA GLY A 21 14.95 -1.25 8.71
C GLY A 21 14.73 0.20 8.25
N ARG A 22 13.51 0.59 7.84
CA ARG A 22 13.19 1.93 7.34
C ARG A 22 11.77 2.32 7.74
N LYS A 23 11.63 2.98 8.90
CA LYS A 23 10.37 3.44 9.53
C LYS A 23 9.40 4.26 8.64
N GLY A 24 9.65 4.45 7.34
CA GLY A 24 8.79 5.17 6.40
C GLY A 24 8.34 4.35 5.18
N LEU A 25 8.62 3.05 5.10
CA LEU A 25 8.39 2.28 3.88
C LEU A 25 6.90 2.06 3.55
N LEU A 26 6.07 1.86 4.56
CA LEU A 26 4.62 1.67 4.40
C LEU A 26 3.92 2.97 3.95
N PRO A 27 4.23 4.15 4.52
CA PRO A 27 3.85 5.45 3.94
C PRO A 27 4.30 5.61 2.50
N LEU A 28 5.53 5.20 2.17
CA LEU A 28 6.07 5.24 0.81
C LEU A 28 5.29 4.35 -0.16
N LEU A 29 4.89 3.16 0.26
CA LEU A 29 4.06 2.25 -0.54
C LEU A 29 2.68 2.86 -0.82
N GLY A 30 2.04 3.43 0.20
CA GLY A 30 0.75 4.10 0.05
C GLY A 30 0.85 5.34 -0.85
N THR A 31 1.92 6.12 -0.71
CA THR A 31 2.23 7.26 -1.58
C THR A 31 2.46 6.82 -3.02
N ALA A 32 3.17 5.70 -3.23
CA ALA A 32 3.37 5.13 -4.56
C ALA A 32 2.04 4.70 -5.20
N LEU A 33 1.11 4.12 -4.43
CA LEU A 33 -0.24 3.80 -4.91
C LEU A 33 -1.02 5.05 -5.35
N ILE A 34 -0.91 6.14 -4.59
CA ILE A 34 -1.56 7.42 -4.92
C ILE A 34 -0.98 8.00 -6.23
N ILE A 35 0.34 8.00 -6.37
CA ILE A 35 1.02 8.44 -7.60
C ILE A 35 0.62 7.56 -8.78
N LEU A 36 0.52 6.25 -8.58
CA LEU A 36 0.09 5.32 -9.61
C LEU A 36 -1.36 5.61 -10.02
N ASN A 37 -2.26 5.88 -9.08
CA ASN A 37 -3.63 6.30 -9.38
C ASN A 37 -3.65 7.55 -10.27
N LEU A 38 -2.81 8.54 -9.98
CA LEU A 38 -2.69 9.76 -10.77
C LEU A 38 -2.22 9.47 -12.20
N ILE A 39 -1.20 8.62 -12.36
CA ILE A 39 -0.70 8.20 -13.68
C ILE A 39 -1.81 7.49 -14.46
N PHE A 40 -2.54 6.57 -13.82
CA PHE A 40 -3.66 5.88 -14.44
C PHE A 40 -4.79 6.84 -14.83
N ALA A 41 -5.10 7.83 -13.98
CA ALA A 41 -6.13 8.83 -14.26
C ALA A 41 -5.78 9.68 -15.49
N ILE A 42 -4.49 9.97 -15.70
CA ILE A 42 -4.01 10.73 -16.86
C ILE A 42 -3.97 9.86 -18.13
N LEU A 43 -3.48 8.63 -18.03
CA LEU A 43 -3.32 7.74 -19.20
C LEU A 43 -4.64 7.10 -19.65
N PHE A 44 -5.55 6.83 -18.71
CA PHE A 44 -6.83 6.15 -18.96
C PHE A 44 -7.98 6.90 -18.31
N PRO A 45 -8.31 8.12 -18.82
CA PRO A 45 -9.46 8.87 -18.34
C PRO A 45 -10.74 8.08 -18.61
N GLY A 46 -11.49 7.76 -17.55
CA GLY A 46 -12.78 7.06 -17.63
C GLY A 46 -12.74 5.54 -17.42
N ALA A 47 -11.57 4.93 -17.17
CA ALA A 47 -11.54 3.54 -16.70
C ALA A 47 -12.28 3.42 -15.36
N TYR A 48 -12.99 2.31 -15.14
CA TYR A 48 -13.80 2.13 -13.92
C TYR A 48 -12.99 2.32 -12.63
N ILE A 49 -11.73 1.87 -12.64
CA ILE A 49 -10.78 1.96 -11.52
C ILE A 49 -10.37 3.42 -11.23
N THR A 50 -10.16 4.24 -12.27
CA THR A 50 -9.81 5.66 -12.12
C THR A 50 -11.03 6.52 -11.80
N ARG A 51 -12.23 6.09 -12.24
CA ARG A 51 -13.49 6.80 -11.98
C ARG A 51 -13.91 6.79 -10.51
N ILE A 52 -13.56 5.73 -9.78
CA ILE A 52 -13.84 5.60 -8.35
C ILE A 52 -12.62 5.87 -7.47
N ASP A 53 -11.48 6.24 -8.09
CA ASP A 53 -10.22 6.51 -7.42
C ASP A 53 -9.83 5.41 -6.42
N LEU A 54 -10.03 4.14 -6.80
CA LEU A 54 -9.89 3.00 -5.89
C LEU A 54 -8.45 2.89 -5.34
N LEU A 55 -7.46 3.11 -6.21
CA LEU A 55 -6.05 3.11 -5.81
C LEU A 55 -5.70 4.30 -4.92
N LEU A 56 -6.36 5.45 -5.12
CA LEU A 56 -6.18 6.62 -4.27
C LEU A 56 -6.64 6.33 -2.84
N HIS A 57 -7.86 5.78 -2.70
CA HIS A 57 -8.43 5.45 -1.39
C HIS A 57 -7.58 4.38 -0.68
N LEU A 58 -7.20 3.32 -1.40
CA LEU A 58 -6.36 2.27 -0.83
C LEU A 58 -4.97 2.78 -0.45
N GLY A 59 -4.34 3.59 -1.31
CA GLY A 59 -3.05 4.21 -1.04
C GLY A 59 -3.10 5.17 0.15
N LEU A 60 -4.17 5.93 0.31
CA LEU A 60 -4.39 6.83 1.44
C LEU A 60 -4.50 6.04 2.75
N VAL A 61 -5.32 4.99 2.77
CA VAL A 61 -5.47 4.11 3.94
C VAL A 61 -4.13 3.49 4.32
N VAL A 62 -3.39 2.92 3.36
CA VAL A 62 -2.07 2.34 3.58
C VAL A 62 -1.07 3.39 4.10
N THR A 63 -1.12 4.62 3.58
CA THR A 63 -0.25 5.71 4.03
C THR A 63 -0.53 6.09 5.47
N ILE A 64 -1.81 6.25 5.83
CA ILE A 64 -2.24 6.59 7.19
C ILE A 64 -1.82 5.50 8.18
N PHE A 65 -2.12 4.23 7.86
CA PHE A 65 -1.68 3.10 8.69
C PHE A 65 -0.16 3.08 8.82
N GLY A 66 0.56 3.31 7.73
CA GLY A 66 2.01 3.38 7.73
C GLY A 66 2.57 4.47 8.63
N LEU A 67 1.96 5.66 8.66
CA LEU A 67 2.40 6.77 9.50
C LEU A 67 2.12 6.50 10.98
N VAL A 68 1.00 5.83 11.29
CA VAL A 68 0.66 5.42 12.65
C VAL A 68 1.61 4.34 13.14
N LEU A 69 1.88 3.31 12.34
CA LEU A 69 2.84 2.24 12.64
C LEU A 69 4.27 2.78 12.80
N ALA A 70 4.68 3.73 11.97
CA ALA A 70 5.99 4.38 12.04
C ALA A 70 6.25 5.12 13.35
N ARG A 71 5.19 5.65 13.99
CA ARG A 71 5.26 6.35 15.27
C ARG A 71 5.09 5.43 16.47
N ALA A 72 4.43 4.28 16.29
CA ALA A 72 4.18 3.31 17.36
C ALA A 72 5.40 2.42 17.67
N LEU A 73 6.42 2.40 16.81
CA LEU A 73 7.68 1.67 16.96
C LEU A 73 8.87 2.62 17.17
#